data_AF-A0A8S1AXV6-F1
#
_entry.id   AF-A0A8S1AXV6-F1
#
_cell.length_a   1.000
_cell.length_b   1.000
_cell.length_c   1.000
_cell.angle_alpha   90.00
_cell.angle_beta   90.00
_cell.angle_gamma   90.00
#
_symmetry.space_group_name_H-M   'P 1'
#
loop_
_entity.id
_entity.type
_entity.pdbx_description
1 polymer ?
#
loop_
_entity_poly.entity_id
_entity_poly.type
_entity_poly.pdbx_seq_one_letter_code
_entity_poly.pdbx_strand_id
1 'polypeptide(L)'
;MAGKATDRKNKLKDSKSTAPNLTEAALAAFTLPESLSCSEVDFPVLIKRRAKANWAEIVNESNKLHQQIKEYAEAKAPPFKPAFLKTECDYIEKEVFVHLIPALVETLNKAKLWEALVRQKCFFNGIDHIVQLLWNNNPRHPDRKEKNLHLFNMPWVRAELKIRPRPYYPKSWLWPEDYAATLIQKTVRQYFVQKQEDVAEMREFWKKLEYESHVPEVEMNPFLARLFASSQTHTQKPKDHEGNAPK
;
A
#
# COMPACT_ATOMS: atom_id res chain seq x y z
N MET A 1 -56.11 17.68 -38.76
CA MET A 1 -56.62 18.21 -37.47
C MET A 1 -55.70 17.72 -36.37
N ALA A 2 -55.34 18.62 -35.45
CA ALA A 2 -54.50 18.48 -34.24
C ALA A 2 -54.27 17.04 -33.73
N GLY A 3 -53.05 16.62 -33.37
CA GLY A 3 -52.11 17.33 -32.49
C GLY A 3 -52.35 16.88 -31.04
N LYS A 4 -51.60 15.89 -30.56
CA LYS A 4 -51.39 15.61 -29.13
C LYS A 4 -49.95 15.15 -28.92
N ALA A 5 -49.26 15.92 -28.09
CA ALA A 5 -47.90 15.70 -27.63
C ALA A 5 -47.91 15.09 -26.23
N THR A 6 -46.96 14.20 -25.98
CA THR A 6 -46.14 14.08 -24.77
C THR A 6 -44.82 13.50 -25.30
N ASP A 7 -43.64 14.07 -25.06
CA ASP A 7 -42.99 14.22 -23.77
C ASP A 7 -41.62 14.95 -23.94
N ARG A 8 -41.00 15.34 -22.82
CA ARG A 8 -39.57 15.69 -22.56
C ARG A 8 -39.11 17.16 -22.45
N LYS A 9 -38.89 17.53 -21.17
CA LYS A 9 -37.63 17.94 -20.49
C LYS A 9 -36.74 19.09 -21.02
N ASN A 10 -36.45 19.98 -20.05
CA ASN A 10 -35.28 20.86 -19.83
C ASN A 10 -35.05 22.07 -20.75
N LYS A 11 -35.07 23.31 -20.19
CA LYS A 11 -33.89 24.05 -19.67
C LYS A 11 -34.27 25.51 -19.30
N LEU A 12 -33.70 25.98 -18.19
CA LEU A 12 -33.15 27.31 -17.90
C LEU A 12 -33.83 28.60 -18.44
N LYS A 13 -34.16 29.52 -17.52
CA LYS A 13 -33.48 30.82 -17.31
C LYS A 13 -34.45 32.01 -17.11
N ASP A 14 -34.45 32.49 -15.87
CA ASP A 14 -34.64 33.85 -15.33
C ASP A 14 -35.73 34.77 -15.89
N SER A 15 -36.76 35.02 -15.08
CA SER A 15 -37.46 36.31 -15.09
C SER A 15 -38.17 36.61 -13.76
N LYS A 16 -37.64 37.61 -13.06
CA LYS A 16 -38.38 38.81 -12.64
C LYS A 16 -39.76 38.54 -12.01
N SER A 17 -39.78 38.20 -10.73
CA SER A 17 -40.99 38.18 -9.91
C SER A 17 -41.30 39.58 -9.37
N THR A 18 -42.20 40.28 -10.07
CA THR A 18 -43.03 41.34 -9.50
C THR A 18 -44.11 40.68 -8.62
N ALA A 19 -44.35 41.29 -7.47
CA ALA A 19 -45.14 40.81 -6.32
C ALA A 19 -46.53 40.22 -6.65
N PRO A 20 -47.09 39.46 -5.68
CA PRO A 20 -48.30 39.98 -5.06
C PRO A 20 -48.12 40.13 -3.54
N ASN A 21 -48.47 41.33 -3.08
CA ASN A 21 -48.54 41.76 -1.70
C ASN A 21 -49.49 40.91 -0.84
N LEU A 22 -49.26 41.02 0.48
CA LEU A 22 -49.97 40.49 1.66
C LEU A 22 -49.10 39.45 2.37
N THR A 23 -48.19 39.81 3.27
CA THR A 23 -48.23 40.87 4.28
C THR A 23 -46.79 41.31 4.61
N GLU A 24 -46.57 42.60 4.80
CA GLU A 24 -45.28 43.23 5.12
C GLU A 24 -44.62 42.77 6.44
N ALA A 25 -45.22 41.83 7.18
CA ALA A 25 -44.76 41.43 8.50
C ALA A 25 -43.71 40.31 8.50
N ALA A 26 -43.45 39.62 7.38
CA ALA A 26 -42.61 38.41 7.38
C ALA A 26 -41.20 38.57 6.76
N LEU A 27 -40.90 39.69 6.09
CA LEU A 27 -39.57 39.96 5.51
C LEU A 27 -38.64 40.75 6.45
N ALA A 28 -39.08 41.05 7.67
CA ALA A 28 -38.31 41.74 8.69
C ALA A 28 -38.02 40.88 9.93
N ALA A 29 -37.86 39.56 9.76
CA ALA A 29 -37.54 38.64 10.85
C ALA A 29 -36.08 38.13 10.80
N PHE A 30 -35.14 38.96 10.34
CA PHE A 30 -33.75 38.83 10.81
C PHE A 30 -33.62 39.70 12.05
N THR A 31 -34.01 39.15 13.20
CA THR A 31 -33.70 39.75 14.49
C THR A 31 -32.21 39.56 14.74
N LEU A 32 -31.44 40.63 14.56
CA LEU A 32 -30.14 40.74 15.22
C LEU A 32 -30.36 40.41 16.70
N PRO A 33 -29.46 39.64 17.35
CA PRO A 33 -29.56 39.48 18.79
C PRO A 33 -29.64 40.87 19.43
N GLU A 34 -30.72 41.11 20.17
CA GLU A 34 -31.13 42.43 20.69
C GLU A 34 -30.15 42.99 21.73
N SER A 35 -29.10 42.25 22.01
CA SER A 35 -27.82 42.83 22.37
C SER A 35 -26.78 41.79 22.00
N LEU A 36 -25.91 42.10 21.03
CA LEU A 36 -24.53 41.77 21.31
C LEU A 36 -24.26 42.36 22.69
N SER A 37 -23.64 41.60 23.60
CA SER A 37 -23.06 42.16 24.81
C SER A 37 -21.89 43.08 24.41
N CYS A 38 -22.18 44.14 23.67
CA CYS A 38 -21.56 45.43 23.79
C CYS A 38 -21.82 45.80 25.25
N SER A 39 -20.94 45.32 26.13
CA SER A 39 -20.78 45.83 27.47
C SER A 39 -20.94 47.34 27.40
N GLU A 40 -22.00 47.81 28.05
CA GLU A 40 -22.43 49.19 28.20
C GLU A 40 -21.29 50.17 27.96
N VAL A 41 -21.21 50.73 26.75
CA VAL A 41 -20.47 51.96 26.59
C VAL A 41 -21.46 53.06 26.94
N ASP A 42 -21.54 53.36 28.23
CA ASP A 42 -22.31 54.49 28.74
C ASP A 42 -21.81 55.77 28.07
N PHE A 43 -22.61 56.28 27.14
CA PHE A 43 -22.51 57.64 26.64
C PHE A 43 -23.65 58.45 27.26
N PRO A 44 -23.37 59.64 27.80
CA PRO A 44 -22.27 60.50 27.44
C PRO A 44 -21.04 60.27 28.33
N VAL A 45 -19.87 60.06 27.70
CA VAL A 45 -18.60 60.27 28.38
C VAL A 45 -18.54 61.75 28.75
N LEU A 46 -18.95 62.08 29.97
CA LEU A 46 -18.73 63.39 30.56
C LEU A 46 -17.22 63.56 30.67
N ILE A 47 -16.61 64.18 29.66
CA ILE A 47 -15.21 64.59 29.68
C ILE A 47 -15.10 65.65 30.79
N LYS A 48 -14.83 65.20 32.02
CA LYS A 48 -14.49 66.09 33.13
C LYS A 48 -13.20 66.81 32.74
N ARG A 49 -13.32 68.05 32.27
CA ARG A 49 -12.15 68.89 31.96
C ARG A 49 -11.37 69.09 33.26
N ARG A 50 -10.23 68.41 33.39
CA ARG A 50 -9.29 68.68 34.48
C ARG A 50 -8.62 70.03 34.16
N ALA A 51 -8.69 70.98 35.08
CA ALA A 51 -8.23 72.36 34.85
C ALA A 51 -6.71 72.49 34.66
N LYS A 52 -5.92 71.48 35.08
CA LYS A 52 -4.47 71.39 34.85
C LYS A 52 -4.09 69.92 34.68
N ALA A 53 -3.29 69.63 33.64
CA ALA A 53 -2.76 68.29 33.41
C ALA A 53 -1.60 68.03 34.39
N ASN A 54 -1.72 66.98 35.22
CA ASN A 54 -0.60 66.46 35.99
C ASN A 54 0.16 65.46 35.11
N TRP A 55 1.26 65.91 34.51
CA TRP A 55 2.07 65.09 33.61
C TRP A 55 2.58 63.80 34.27
N ALA A 56 2.85 63.81 35.57
CA ALA A 56 3.32 62.62 36.28
C ALA A 56 2.24 61.52 36.35
N GLU A 57 0.98 61.89 36.53
CA GLU A 57 -0.14 60.94 36.52
C GLU A 57 -0.35 60.34 35.13
N ILE A 58 -0.31 61.17 34.09
CA ILE A 58 -0.50 60.75 32.69
C ILE A 58 0.59 59.76 32.27
N VAL A 59 1.84 60.04 32.62
CA VAL A 59 2.97 59.14 32.33
C VAL A 59 2.82 57.82 33.10
N ASN A 60 2.38 57.86 34.35
CA ASN A 60 2.16 56.65 35.15
C ASN A 60 1.00 55.80 34.62
N GLU A 61 -0.11 56.42 34.21
CA GLU A 61 -1.24 55.73 33.59
C GLU A 61 -0.82 55.10 32.25
N SER A 62 -0.08 55.84 31.41
CA SER A 62 0.47 55.33 30.16
C SER A 62 1.39 54.13 30.40
N ASN A 63 2.31 54.22 31.37
CA ASN A 63 3.21 53.11 31.71
C ASN A 63 2.47 51.85 32.17
N LYS A 64 1.41 52.01 32.98
CA LYS A 64 0.55 50.89 33.40
C LYS A 64 -0.18 50.25 32.23
N LEU A 65 -0.74 51.06 31.33
CA LEU A 65 -1.40 50.54 30.12
C LEU A 65 -0.40 49.80 29.23
N HIS A 66 0.82 50.33 29.06
CA HIS A 66 1.87 49.65 28.32
C HIS A 66 2.28 48.31 28.97
N GLN A 67 2.31 48.23 30.30
CA GLN A 67 2.56 46.98 31.02
C GLN A 67 1.43 45.96 30.80
N GLN A 68 0.17 46.38 30.91
CA GLN A 68 -0.99 45.51 30.65
C GLN A 68 -1.01 44.97 29.22
N ILE A 69 -0.65 45.80 28.24
CA ILE A 69 -0.54 45.38 26.83
C ILE A 69 0.57 44.33 26.68
N LYS A 70 1.71 44.51 27.36
CA LYS A 70 2.82 43.54 27.35
C LYS A 70 2.41 42.22 28.00
N GLU A 71 1.80 42.27 29.18
CA GLU A 71 1.33 41.08 29.90
C GLU A 71 0.29 40.29 29.09
N TYR A 72 -0.65 40.98 28.44
CA TYR A 72 -1.62 40.34 27.54
C TYR A 72 -0.94 39.70 26.32
N ALA A 73 0.04 40.38 25.73
CA ALA A 73 0.81 39.85 24.60
C ALA A 73 1.62 38.60 25.00
N GLU A 74 2.20 38.59 26.20
CA GLU A 74 2.94 37.46 26.75
C GLU A 74 2.01 36.28 27.10
N ALA A 75 0.85 36.53 27.69
CA ALA A 75 -0.14 35.49 28.01
C ALA A 75 -0.74 34.84 26.76
N LYS A 76 -0.85 35.58 25.66
CA LYS A 76 -1.36 35.10 24.37
C LYS A 76 -0.26 34.57 23.45
N ALA A 77 1.01 34.76 23.80
CA ALA A 77 2.11 34.20 23.03
C ALA A 77 2.01 32.66 23.08
N PRO A 78 2.10 31.96 21.93
CA PRO A 78 2.14 30.51 21.94
C PRO A 78 3.35 30.04 22.78
N PRO A 79 3.26 28.91 23.48
CA PRO A 79 4.36 28.41 24.28
C PRO A 79 5.62 28.32 23.41
N PHE A 80 6.71 28.92 23.90
CA PHE A 80 8.02 28.91 23.26
C PHE A 80 8.41 27.45 22.95
N LYS A 81 8.37 27.08 21.67
CA LYS A 81 8.92 25.80 21.22
C LYS A 81 10.44 25.97 21.22
N PRO A 82 11.21 25.33 22.12
CA PRO A 82 12.66 25.48 22.11
C PRO A 82 13.19 24.96 20.77
N ALA A 83 13.96 25.80 20.07
CA ALA A 83 14.52 25.51 18.75
C ALA A 83 15.41 24.24 18.69
N PHE A 84 15.73 23.64 19.84
CA PHE A 84 16.65 22.51 19.98
C PHE A 84 16.00 21.16 20.22
N LEU A 85 14.69 21.09 20.49
CA LEU A 85 13.97 19.82 20.36
C LEU A 85 13.50 19.75 18.92
N LYS A 86 14.37 19.28 18.01
CA LYS A 86 13.89 18.70 16.75
C LYS A 86 12.91 17.60 17.16
N THR A 87 11.63 17.91 17.18
CA THR A 87 10.58 16.90 17.39
C THR A 87 10.84 15.76 16.41
N GLU A 88 10.52 14.53 16.79
CA GLU A 88 10.72 13.36 15.94
C GLU A 88 10.05 13.55 14.57
N CYS A 89 8.91 14.26 14.55
CA CYS A 89 8.22 14.72 13.35
C CYS A 89 9.10 15.61 12.46
N ASP A 90 9.81 16.56 13.04
CA ASP A 90 10.68 17.52 12.36
C ASP A 90 11.87 16.81 11.69
N TYR A 91 12.38 15.75 12.32
CA TYR A 91 13.43 14.90 11.73
C TYR A 91 12.90 14.09 10.55
N ILE A 92 11.72 13.48 10.67
CA ILE A 92 11.10 12.69 9.60
C ILE A 92 10.82 13.59 8.38
N GLU A 93 10.29 14.79 8.60
CA GLU A 93 10.01 15.74 7.52
C GLU A 93 11.28 16.16 6.78
N LYS A 94 12.36 16.46 7.51
CA LYS A 94 13.61 16.96 6.92
C LYS A 94 14.48 15.89 6.27
N GLU A 95 14.53 14.68 6.83
CA GLU A 95 15.47 13.64 6.38
C GLU A 95 14.77 12.53 5.56
N VAL A 96 13.61 12.06 6.03
CA VAL A 96 12.94 10.88 5.45
C VAL A 96 12.04 11.27 4.29
N PHE A 97 11.19 12.28 4.47
CA PHE A 97 10.19 12.67 3.47
C PHE A 97 10.79 13.23 2.19
N VAL A 98 11.96 13.86 2.27
CA VAL A 98 12.72 14.32 1.10
C VAL A 98 12.98 13.19 0.09
N HIS A 99 13.22 11.98 0.59
CA HIS A 99 13.49 10.80 -0.25
C HIS A 99 12.22 9.97 -0.50
N LEU A 100 11.34 9.89 0.50
CA LEU A 100 10.14 9.05 0.44
C LEU A 100 9.06 9.65 -0.46
N ILE A 101 8.83 10.96 -0.42
CA ILE A 101 7.77 11.61 -1.22
C ILE A 101 7.99 11.41 -2.73
N PRO A 102 9.18 11.69 -3.29
CA PRO A 102 9.45 11.42 -4.71
C PRO A 102 9.24 9.95 -5.06
N ALA A 103 9.64 9.04 -4.16
CA ALA A 103 9.47 7.61 -4.37
C ALA A 103 7.99 7.22 -4.44
N LEU A 104 7.18 7.75 -3.52
CA LEU A 104 5.73 7.53 -3.52
C LEU A 104 5.08 8.06 -4.81
N VAL A 105 5.45 9.26 -5.26
CA VAL A 105 4.94 9.84 -6.51
C VAL A 105 5.27 8.94 -7.71
N GLU A 106 6.52 8.48 -7.83
CA GLU A 106 6.89 7.55 -8.90
C GLU A 106 6.11 6.22 -8.82
N THR A 107 5.90 5.69 -7.62
CA THR A 107 5.16 4.45 -7.44
C THR A 107 3.69 4.60 -7.80
N LEU A 108 3.06 5.76 -7.52
CA LEU A 108 1.70 6.05 -7.93
C LEU A 108 1.58 6.19 -9.44
N ASN A 109 2.56 6.83 -10.09
CA ASN A 109 2.61 6.91 -11.55
C ASN A 109 2.71 5.53 -12.18
N LYS A 110 3.56 4.65 -11.64
CA LYS A 110 3.64 3.25 -12.11
C LYS A 110 2.39 2.45 -11.78
N ALA A 111 1.78 2.63 -10.61
CA ALA A 111 0.51 2.00 -10.27
C ALA A 111 -0.59 2.39 -11.26
N LYS A 112 -0.60 3.65 -11.72
CA LYS A 112 -1.51 4.12 -12.77
C LYS A 112 -1.24 3.45 -14.12
N LEU A 113 0.04 3.32 -14.53
CA LEU A 113 0.42 2.63 -15.76
C LEU A 113 -0.01 1.15 -15.78
N TRP A 114 0.07 0.49 -14.63
CA TRP A 114 -0.30 -0.93 -14.48
C TRP A 114 -1.78 -1.14 -14.10
N GLU A 115 -2.60 -0.10 -14.10
CA GLU A 115 -4.01 -0.12 -13.68
C GLU A 115 -4.23 -0.78 -12.29
N ALA A 116 -3.22 -0.72 -11.41
CA ALA A 116 -3.20 -1.43 -10.14
C ALA A 116 -4.29 -0.95 -9.16
N LEU A 117 -4.78 0.28 -9.35
CA LEU A 117 -5.88 0.85 -8.55
C LEU A 117 -7.26 0.41 -9.04
N VAL A 118 -7.37 -0.04 -10.28
CA VAL A 118 -8.63 -0.48 -10.89
C VAL A 118 -8.76 -2.01 -10.79
N ARG A 119 -7.67 -2.74 -11.05
CA ARG A 119 -7.62 -4.20 -10.98
C ARG A 119 -7.23 -4.65 -9.57
N GLN A 120 -8.15 -5.31 -8.86
CA GLN A 120 -7.90 -5.83 -7.50
C GLN A 120 -6.69 -6.79 -7.39
N LYS A 121 -6.38 -7.51 -8.46
CA LYS A 121 -5.28 -8.48 -8.52
C LYS A 121 -4.33 -8.04 -9.61
N CYS A 122 -3.21 -7.44 -9.22
CA CYS A 122 -2.20 -6.97 -10.14
C CYS A 122 -0.82 -7.53 -9.78
N PHE A 123 0.05 -7.61 -10.79
CA PHE A 123 1.47 -7.97 -10.63
C PHE A 123 2.27 -6.94 -9.83
N PHE A 124 1.81 -5.70 -9.86
CA PHE A 124 2.54 -4.58 -9.28
C PHE A 124 2.44 -4.58 -7.75
N ASN A 125 3.56 -4.82 -7.06
CA ASN A 125 3.68 -4.59 -5.63
C ASN A 125 4.31 -3.22 -5.35
N GLY A 126 3.50 -2.30 -4.82
CA GLY A 126 3.94 -0.94 -4.52
C GLY A 126 5.06 -0.88 -3.48
N ILE A 127 5.04 -1.76 -2.47
CA ILE A 127 6.08 -1.78 -1.42
C ILE A 127 7.42 -2.23 -2.03
N ASP A 128 7.40 -3.28 -2.84
CA ASP A 128 8.61 -3.78 -3.52
C ASP A 128 9.22 -2.70 -4.42
N HIS A 129 8.35 -1.96 -5.12
CA HIS A 129 8.78 -0.84 -5.94
C HIS A 129 9.42 0.27 -5.10
N ILE A 130 8.80 0.70 -4.00
CA ILE A 130 9.34 1.75 -3.12
C ILE A 130 10.72 1.34 -2.61
N VAL A 131 10.86 0.10 -2.14
CA VAL A 131 12.14 -0.42 -1.62
C VAL A 131 13.21 -0.41 -2.71
N GLN A 132 12.88 -0.86 -3.92
CA GLN A 132 13.82 -0.84 -5.04
C GLN A 132 14.29 0.59 -5.35
N LEU A 133 13.36 1.53 -5.37
CA LEU A 133 13.66 2.91 -5.70
C LEU A 133 14.52 3.59 -4.62
N LEU A 134 14.17 3.40 -3.34
CA LEU A 134 14.93 3.95 -2.22
C LEU A 134 16.36 3.37 -2.16
N TRP A 135 16.52 2.08 -2.45
CA TRP A 135 17.84 1.46 -2.48
C TRP A 135 18.72 1.99 -3.62
N ASN A 136 18.14 2.14 -4.82
CA ASN A 136 18.85 2.61 -6.00
C ASN A 136 19.15 4.12 -5.93
N ASN A 137 18.26 4.92 -5.32
CA ASN A 137 18.43 6.37 -5.16
C ASN A 137 19.15 6.78 -3.87
N ASN A 138 19.91 5.89 -3.24
CA ASN A 138 20.63 6.20 -2.02
C ASN A 138 21.80 7.17 -2.29
N PRO A 139 21.80 8.40 -1.72
CA PRO A 139 22.86 9.39 -1.96
C PRO A 139 24.24 8.95 -1.47
N ARG A 140 24.32 8.01 -0.53
CA ARG A 140 25.60 7.46 -0.05
C ARG A 140 26.26 6.50 -1.05
N HIS A 141 25.51 6.01 -2.03
CA HIS A 141 25.97 5.02 -3.00
C HIS A 141 25.46 5.36 -4.41
N PRO A 142 26.01 6.41 -5.05
CA PRO A 142 25.54 6.88 -6.36
C PRO A 142 25.61 5.80 -7.46
N ASP A 143 26.62 4.91 -7.41
CA ASP A 143 26.80 3.82 -8.37
C ASP A 143 25.59 2.85 -8.46
N ARG A 144 24.76 2.80 -7.41
CA ARG A 144 23.57 1.94 -7.40
C ARG A 144 22.49 2.45 -8.35
N LYS A 145 22.43 3.76 -8.55
CA LYS A 145 21.48 4.39 -9.45
C LYS A 145 21.75 3.96 -10.89
N GLU A 146 23.02 3.85 -11.27
CA GLU A 146 23.45 3.41 -12.60
C GLU A 146 23.16 1.93 -12.84
N LYS A 147 23.41 1.07 -11.84
CA LYS A 147 23.16 -0.38 -11.95
C LYS A 147 21.68 -0.74 -12.01
N ASN A 148 20.81 0.09 -11.42
CA ASN A 148 19.35 -0.08 -11.35
C ASN A 148 18.94 -1.54 -11.08
N LEU A 149 19.44 -2.11 -9.98
CA LEU A 149 19.20 -3.50 -9.64
C LEU A 149 17.72 -3.72 -9.30
N HIS A 150 17.18 -4.84 -9.78
CA HIS A 150 15.87 -5.33 -9.37
C HIS A 150 15.91 -5.79 -7.90
N LEU A 151 14.80 -5.65 -7.17
CA LEU A 151 14.69 -6.01 -5.74
C LEU A 151 15.24 -7.41 -5.42
N PHE A 152 14.82 -8.43 -6.17
CA PHE A 152 15.26 -9.81 -5.95
C PHE A 152 16.75 -10.07 -6.23
N ASN A 153 17.44 -9.14 -6.90
CA ASN A 153 18.88 -9.23 -7.17
C ASN A 153 19.72 -8.54 -6.09
N MET A 154 19.09 -7.84 -5.13
CA MET A 154 19.80 -7.16 -4.06
C MET A 154 20.37 -8.18 -3.06
N PRO A 155 21.66 -8.06 -2.64
CA PRO A 155 22.29 -9.06 -1.78
C PRO A 155 21.57 -9.27 -0.45
N TRP A 156 21.13 -8.18 0.19
CA TRP A 156 20.43 -8.23 1.47
C TRP A 156 19.05 -8.88 1.34
N VAL A 157 18.32 -8.60 0.25
CA VAL A 157 17.01 -9.21 -0.02
C VAL A 157 17.16 -10.72 -0.22
N ARG A 158 18.21 -11.15 -0.94
CA ARG A 158 18.46 -12.59 -1.15
C ARG A 158 18.80 -13.31 0.16
N ALA A 159 19.61 -12.68 1.02
CA ALA A 159 19.90 -13.22 2.34
C ALA A 159 18.62 -13.35 3.18
N GLU A 160 17.77 -12.33 3.15
CA GLU A 160 16.51 -12.30 3.89
C GLU A 160 15.51 -13.34 3.39
N LEU A 161 15.31 -13.43 2.07
CA LEU A 161 14.40 -14.40 1.44
C LEU A 161 14.84 -15.86 1.65
N LYS A 162 16.13 -16.10 1.91
CA LYS A 162 16.64 -17.43 2.24
C LYS A 162 16.20 -17.87 3.65
N ILE A 163 16.12 -16.94 4.59
CA ILE A 163 15.68 -17.20 5.97
C ILE A 163 14.14 -17.20 6.03
N ARG A 164 13.51 -16.23 5.37
CA ARG A 164 12.06 -16.02 5.37
C ARG A 164 11.54 -15.99 3.92
N PRO A 165 11.25 -17.16 3.33
CA PRO A 165 10.73 -17.21 1.96
C PRO A 165 9.36 -16.53 1.90
N ARG A 166 9.09 -15.85 0.77
CA ARG A 166 7.77 -15.25 0.54
C ARG A 166 6.71 -16.33 0.37
N PRO A 167 5.45 -16.05 0.76
CA PRO A 167 4.33 -16.94 0.48
C PRO A 167 4.22 -17.22 -1.02
N TYR A 168 3.73 -18.41 -1.37
CA TYR A 168 3.46 -18.75 -2.76
C TYR A 168 2.24 -17.97 -3.26
N TYR A 169 2.43 -17.13 -4.27
CA TYR A 169 1.34 -16.39 -4.91
C TYR A 169 0.82 -17.16 -6.12
N PRO A 170 -0.50 -17.11 -6.39
CA PRO A 170 -1.06 -17.62 -7.63
C PRO A 170 -0.37 -16.99 -8.86
N LYS A 171 -0.10 -17.79 -9.89
CA LYS A 171 0.54 -17.31 -11.13
C LYS A 171 -0.26 -16.20 -11.82
N SER A 172 -1.59 -16.20 -11.67
CA SER A 172 -2.46 -15.14 -12.16
C SER A 172 -2.20 -13.76 -11.51
N TRP A 173 -1.58 -13.72 -10.33
CA TRP A 173 -1.17 -12.47 -9.70
C TRP A 173 0.24 -12.06 -10.15
N LEU A 174 1.08 -13.03 -10.51
CA LEU A 174 2.48 -12.80 -10.83
C LEU A 174 2.75 -12.52 -12.31
N TRP A 175 1.83 -12.84 -13.21
CA TRP A 175 2.07 -12.72 -14.65
C TRP A 175 1.33 -11.51 -15.23
N PRO A 176 2.01 -10.66 -16.03
CA PRO A 176 1.31 -9.70 -16.86
C PRO A 176 0.47 -10.43 -17.90
N GLU A 177 -0.60 -9.78 -18.33
CA GLU A 177 -1.62 -10.35 -19.21
C GLU A 177 -1.02 -10.91 -20.51
N ASP A 178 -0.14 -10.16 -21.16
CA ASP A 178 0.54 -10.56 -22.41
C ASP A 178 1.38 -11.82 -22.25
N TYR A 179 2.11 -11.92 -21.12
CA TYR A 179 2.95 -13.07 -20.82
C TYR A 179 2.10 -14.30 -20.48
N ALA A 180 1.03 -14.11 -19.70
CA ALA A 180 0.08 -15.17 -19.38
C ALA A 180 -0.60 -15.69 -20.65
N ALA A 181 -1.04 -14.80 -21.55
CA ALA A 181 -1.64 -15.15 -22.84
C ALA A 181 -0.66 -15.97 -23.69
N THR A 182 0.59 -15.53 -23.79
CA THR A 182 1.63 -16.24 -24.55
C THR A 182 1.87 -17.65 -23.99
N LEU A 183 1.95 -17.79 -22.67
CA LEU A 183 2.13 -19.09 -22.02
C LEU A 183 0.93 -20.03 -22.21
N ILE A 184 -0.29 -19.51 -22.09
CA ILE A 184 -1.51 -20.28 -22.34
C ILE A 184 -1.54 -20.73 -23.79
N GLN A 185 -1.33 -19.82 -24.75
CA GLN A 185 -1.30 -20.13 -26.17
C GLN A 185 -0.22 -21.16 -26.52
N LYS A 186 1.00 -21.00 -25.98
CA LYS A 186 2.09 -21.98 -26.15
C LYS A 186 1.66 -23.37 -25.65
N THR A 187 1.10 -23.43 -24.46
CA THR A 187 0.68 -24.70 -23.83
C THR A 187 -0.46 -25.35 -24.60
N VAL A 188 -1.44 -24.58 -25.07
CA VAL A 188 -2.57 -25.06 -25.86
C VAL A 188 -2.11 -25.55 -27.24
N ARG A 189 -1.23 -24.81 -27.93
CA ARG A 189 -0.62 -25.25 -29.20
C ARG A 189 0.14 -26.56 -29.03
N GLN A 190 0.94 -26.66 -27.97
CA GLN A 190 1.66 -27.88 -27.61
C GLN A 190 0.70 -29.04 -27.34
N TYR A 191 -0.39 -28.81 -26.58
CA TYR A 191 -1.40 -29.82 -26.31
C TYR A 191 -2.06 -30.34 -27.58
N PHE A 192 -2.40 -29.47 -28.54
CA PHE A 192 -2.99 -29.90 -29.81
C PHE A 192 -2.06 -30.81 -30.62
N VAL A 193 -0.76 -30.51 -30.65
CA VAL A 193 0.24 -31.38 -31.30
C VAL A 193 0.36 -32.72 -30.55
N GLN A 194 0.40 -32.68 -29.22
CA GLN A 194 0.50 -33.89 -28.39
C GLN A 194 -0.73 -34.79 -28.45
N LYS A 195 -1.88 -34.25 -28.86
CA LYS A 195 -3.13 -34.99 -29.03
C LYS A 195 -3.16 -35.80 -30.34
N GLN A 196 -2.31 -35.47 -31.32
CA GLN A 196 -2.23 -36.25 -32.57
C GLN A 196 -1.76 -37.68 -32.24
N GLU A 197 -2.42 -38.70 -32.81
CA GLU A 197 -2.14 -40.12 -32.49
C GLU A 197 -0.66 -40.46 -32.68
N ASP A 198 -0.07 -40.12 -33.83
CA ASP A 198 1.34 -40.38 -34.14
C ASP A 198 2.29 -39.83 -33.06
N VAL A 199 2.00 -38.61 -32.58
CA VAL A 199 2.83 -37.92 -31.56
C VAL A 199 2.57 -38.53 -30.17
N ALA A 200 1.33 -38.89 -29.87
CA ALA A 200 0.96 -39.53 -28.61
C ALA A 200 1.61 -40.91 -28.48
N GLU A 201 1.52 -41.75 -29.50
CA GLU A 201 2.15 -43.07 -29.56
C GLU A 201 3.67 -42.97 -29.41
N MET A 202 4.31 -42.06 -30.16
CA MET A 202 5.75 -41.83 -30.04
C MET A 202 6.13 -41.38 -28.62
N ARG A 203 5.36 -40.50 -27.99
CA ARG A 203 5.61 -40.08 -26.60
C ARG A 203 5.45 -41.22 -25.60
N GLU A 204 4.46 -42.09 -25.78
CA GLU A 204 4.30 -43.29 -24.95
C GLU A 204 5.45 -44.27 -25.15
N PHE A 205 5.92 -44.45 -26.38
CA PHE A 205 7.10 -45.25 -26.69
C PHE A 205 8.34 -44.73 -25.96
N TRP A 206 8.65 -43.44 -26.06
CA TRP A 206 9.78 -42.85 -25.34
C TRP A 206 9.62 -42.95 -23.82
N LYS A 207 8.40 -42.81 -23.30
CA LYS A 207 8.12 -42.96 -21.86
C LYS A 207 8.36 -44.40 -21.37
N LYS A 208 8.04 -45.41 -22.18
CA LYS A 208 8.33 -46.82 -21.89
C LYS A 208 9.83 -47.11 -21.89
N LEU A 209 10.55 -46.61 -22.90
CA LEU A 209 12.01 -46.70 -22.95
C LEU A 209 12.70 -46.04 -21.75
N GLU A 210 12.24 -44.86 -21.33
CA GLU A 210 12.79 -44.18 -20.16
C GLU A 210 12.50 -44.96 -18.87
N TYR A 211 11.30 -45.54 -18.74
CA TYR A 211 10.98 -46.41 -17.62
C TYR A 211 11.89 -47.64 -17.57
N GLU A 212 12.05 -48.36 -18.70
CA GLU A 212 12.94 -49.52 -18.81
C GLU A 212 14.40 -49.18 -18.49
N SER A 213 14.88 -48.00 -18.91
CA SER A 213 16.22 -47.50 -18.58
C SER A 213 16.41 -47.21 -17.08
N HIS A 214 15.36 -46.76 -16.39
CA HIS A 214 15.39 -46.47 -14.95
C HIS A 214 15.02 -47.67 -14.07
N VAL A 215 14.56 -48.79 -14.65
CA VAL A 215 14.47 -50.06 -13.91
C VAL A 215 15.90 -50.48 -13.57
N PRO A 216 16.26 -50.55 -12.28
CA PRO A 216 17.57 -51.04 -11.90
C PRO A 216 17.74 -52.45 -12.45
N GLU A 217 18.90 -52.75 -13.06
CA GLU A 217 19.35 -54.08 -13.53
C GLU A 217 19.23 -55.22 -12.50
N VAL A 218 18.74 -54.95 -11.28
CA VAL A 218 18.62 -55.90 -10.18
C VAL A 218 17.75 -57.11 -10.54
N GLU A 219 16.72 -56.96 -11.39
CA GLU A 219 15.91 -58.09 -11.85
C GLU A 219 16.53 -58.86 -13.03
N MET A 220 17.43 -58.24 -13.80
CA MET A 220 18.03 -58.84 -15.01
C MET A 220 19.49 -59.28 -14.82
N ASN A 221 20.10 -59.01 -13.67
CA ASN A 221 21.46 -59.43 -13.38
C ASN A 221 21.44 -60.78 -12.63
N PRO A 222 21.69 -61.93 -13.31
CA PRO A 222 21.59 -63.27 -12.71
C PRO A 222 22.54 -63.44 -11.51
N PHE A 223 23.61 -62.64 -11.43
CA PHE A 223 24.53 -62.65 -10.30
C PHE A 223 23.94 -62.03 -9.03
N LEU A 224 23.19 -60.93 -9.17
CA LEU A 224 22.55 -60.26 -8.02
C LEU A 224 21.36 -61.08 -7.51
N ALA A 225 20.54 -61.64 -8.40
CA ALA A 225 19.45 -62.55 -8.04
C ALA A 225 19.96 -63.76 -7.24
N ARG A 226 21.11 -64.32 -7.63
CA ARG A 226 21.76 -65.45 -6.92
C ARG A 226 22.32 -65.05 -5.56
N LEU A 227 22.91 -63.86 -5.44
CA LEU A 227 23.38 -63.30 -4.16
C LEU A 227 22.24 -63.05 -3.18
N PHE A 228 21.13 -62.47 -3.64
CA PHE A 228 19.92 -62.27 -2.81
C PHE A 228 19.23 -63.58 -2.42
N ALA A 229 19.17 -64.57 -3.32
CA ALA A 229 18.65 -65.89 -2.97
C ALA A 229 19.55 -66.61 -1.94
N SER A 230 20.88 -66.47 -2.06
CA SER A 230 21.83 -67.07 -1.12
C SER A 230 21.79 -66.46 0.28
N SER A 231 21.55 -65.15 0.40
CA SER A 231 21.46 -64.46 1.69
C SER A 231 20.19 -64.81 2.47
N GLN A 232 19.11 -65.23 1.79
CA GLN A 232 17.88 -65.71 2.45
C GLN A 232 18.01 -67.14 3.00
N THR A 233 18.93 -67.96 2.48
CA THR A 233 19.13 -69.34 2.98
C THR A 233 19.88 -69.42 4.31
N HIS A 234 20.49 -68.32 4.78
CA HIS A 234 21.30 -68.34 6.00
C HIS A 234 20.53 -68.06 7.30
N THR A 235 19.24 -67.68 7.22
CA THR A 235 18.39 -67.37 8.40
C THR A 235 17.39 -68.47 8.77
N GLN A 236 17.54 -69.68 8.26
CA GLN A 236 16.86 -70.86 8.83
C GLN A 236 17.82 -71.60 9.76
N LYS A 237 17.86 -71.17 11.04
CA LYS A 237 18.46 -71.98 12.12
C LYS A 237 17.73 -73.32 12.20
N PRO A 238 18.44 -74.46 12.35
CA PRO A 238 17.83 -75.74 12.64
C PRO A 238 17.19 -75.67 14.03
N LYS A 239 15.91 -76.06 14.16
CA LYS A 239 15.36 -76.48 15.45
C LYS A 239 15.98 -77.83 15.75
N ASP A 240 16.84 -77.87 16.75
CA ASP A 240 17.51 -79.07 17.22
C ASP A 240 16.50 -80.18 17.53
N HIS A 241 16.77 -81.35 16.96
CA HIS A 241 16.31 -82.63 17.45
C HIS A 241 17.07 -82.94 18.75
N GLU A 242 16.42 -82.85 19.90
CA GLU A 242 16.78 -83.64 21.08
C GLU A 242 15.76 -84.77 21.22
N GLY A 243 16.22 -86.01 21.00
CA GLY A 243 15.49 -87.20 21.38
C GLY A 243 15.95 -87.69 22.75
N ASN A 244 15.04 -88.28 23.52
CA ASN A 244 15.21 -89.65 24.00
C ASN A 244 13.89 -90.19 24.59
N ALA A 245 13.66 -91.48 24.39
CA ALA A 245 12.42 -92.21 24.64
C ALA A 245 12.43 -92.90 26.05
N PRO A 246 11.69 -93.99 26.29
CA PRO A 246 10.55 -94.05 27.21
C PRO A 246 10.86 -94.79 28.53
N LYS A 247 10.04 -94.56 29.56
CA LYS A 247 9.55 -95.54 30.54
C LYS A 247 8.40 -94.95 31.35
#